data_AF-H3RM58-F1
#
_entry.id   AF-H3RM58-F1
#
_cell.length_a   1.000
_cell.length_b   1.000
_cell.length_c   1.000
_cell.angle_alpha   90.00
_cell.angle_beta   90.00
_cell.angle_gamma   90.00
#
_symmetry.space_group_name_H-M   'P 1'
#
loop_
_entity.id
_entity.type
_entity.pdbx_description
1 polymer ?
#
loop_
_entity_poly.entity_id
_entity_poly.type
_entity_poly.pdbx_seq_one_letter_code
_entity_poly.pdbx_strand_id
1 'polypeptide(L)' 'MASNSNRQQKKYSNNIYVSPGPRQKLEEIVTEIGYKQGKVMAASAFVRYLIENHGEQAKDDILNNG' A
#
# COMPACT_ATOMS: atom_id res chain seq x y z
N MET A 1 25.18 29.13 -10.89
CA MET A 1 24.72 28.81 -9.52
C MET A 1 23.20 28.80 -9.52
N ALA A 2 22.58 27.65 -9.77
CA ALA A 2 21.13 27.49 -9.66
C ALA A 2 20.86 26.47 -8.54
N SER A 3 20.11 26.91 -7.54
CA SER A 3 19.82 26.23 -6.28
C SER A 3 18.99 24.97 -6.52
N ASN A 4 19.62 23.80 -6.36
CA ASN A 4 18.94 22.51 -6.21
C ASN A 4 18.05 22.57 -4.96
N SER A 5 16.78 22.93 -5.16
CA SER A 5 15.75 22.87 -4.14
C SER A 5 15.44 21.40 -3.88
N ASN A 6 16.18 20.81 -2.95
CA ASN A 6 15.93 19.48 -2.41
C ASN A 6 14.60 19.52 -1.64
N ARG A 7 13.48 19.43 -2.37
CA ARG A 7 12.17 19.20 -1.78
C ARG A 7 12.21 17.79 -1.19
N GLN A 8 12.65 17.69 0.06
CA GLN A 8 12.36 16.53 0.89
C GLN A 8 10.84 16.37 0.87
N GLN A 9 10.33 15.49 0.00
CA GLN A 9 8.92 15.11 0.01
C GLN A 9 8.67 14.59 1.42
N LYS A 10 7.93 15.36 2.22
CA LYS A 10 7.45 14.92 3.53
C LYS A 10 6.75 13.58 3.27
N LYS A 11 7.33 12.49 3.78
CA LYS A 11 6.68 11.17 3.74
C LYS A 11 5.39 11.32 4.52
N TYR A 12 4.29 11.45 3.80
CA TYR A 12 2.96 11.48 4.40
C TYR A 12 2.71 10.08 4.95
N SER A 13 2.64 9.98 6.29
CA SER A 13 2.31 8.75 6.99
C SER A 13 0.93 8.94 7.60
N ASN A 14 0.04 8.02 7.30
CA ASN A 14 -1.30 8.01 7.87
C ASN A 14 -1.61 6.60 8.39
N ASN A 15 -2.45 6.55 9.43
CA ASN A 15 -2.96 5.31 9.99
C ASN A 15 -4.39 5.12 9.49
N ILE A 16 -4.68 3.93 8.96
CA ILE A 16 -6.03 3.56 8.53
C ILE A 16 -6.54 2.42 9.41
N TYR A 17 -7.83 2.44 9.70
CA TYR A 17 -8.48 1.31 10.36
C TYR A 17 -8.72 0.20 9.33
N VAL A 18 -8.36 -1.02 9.71
CA VAL A 18 -8.67 -2.26 8.97
C VAL A 18 -9.31 -3.21 9.98
N SER A 19 -10.48 -3.74 9.65
CA SER A 19 -11.19 -4.68 10.51
C SER A 19 -10.41 -5.99 10.69
N PRO A 20 -10.65 -6.76 11.76
CA PRO A 20 -9.81 -7.91 12.12
C PRO A 20 -9.63 -8.95 11.01
N GLY A 21 -10.70 -9.31 10.30
CA GLY A 21 -10.64 -10.32 9.23
C GLY A 21 -9.75 -9.91 8.05
N PRO A 22 -10.03 -8.77 7.38
CA PRO A 22 -9.16 -8.24 6.32
C PRO A 22 -7.71 -7.99 6.79
N ARG A 23 -7.52 -7.57 8.04
CA ARG A 23 -6.17 -7.39 8.61
C ARG A 23 -5.41 -8.72 8.70
N GLN A 24 -6.04 -9.78 9.22
CA GLN A 24 -5.42 -11.10 9.29
C GLN A 24 -5.02 -11.58 7.88
N LYS A 25 -5.92 -11.44 6.91
CA LYS A 25 -5.65 -11.80 5.51
C LYS A 25 -4.48 -11.01 4.92
N LEU A 26 -4.38 -9.71 5.22
CA LEU A 26 -3.25 -8.88 4.82
C LEU A 26 -1.93 -9.41 5.40
N GLU A 27 -1.91 -9.75 6.69
CA GLU A 27 -0.73 -10.30 7.38
C GLU A 27 -0.30 -11.65 6.79
N GLU A 28 -1.24 -12.54 6.47
CA GLU A 28 -0.97 -13.82 5.80
C GLU A 28 -0.31 -13.60 4.43
N ILE A 29 -0.88 -12.73 3.60
CA ILE A 29 -0.37 -12.44 2.25
C ILE A 29 1.06 -11.88 2.30
N VAL A 30 1.32 -10.86 3.12
CA VAL A 30 2.66 -10.26 3.17
C VAL A 30 3.70 -11.19 3.77
N THR A 31 3.29 -12.09 4.67
CA THR A 31 4.14 -13.16 5.21
C THR A 31 4.51 -14.15 4.11
N GLU A 32 3.55 -14.60 3.31
CA GLU A 32 3.79 -15.54 2.21
C GLU A 32 4.71 -14.93 1.14
N ILE A 33 4.45 -13.69 0.74
CA ILE A 33 5.31 -12.96 -0.20
C ILE A 33 6.72 -12.85 0.36
N GLY A 34 6.84 -12.48 1.64
CA GLY A 34 8.14 -12.29 2.26
C GLY A 34 8.94 -13.58 2.36
N TYR A 35 8.28 -14.69 2.69
CA TYR A 35 8.87 -16.03 2.66
C TYR A 35 9.37 -16.39 1.27
N LYS A 36 8.54 -16.22 0.22
CA LYS A 36 8.89 -16.54 -1.16
C LYS A 36 10.01 -15.66 -1.73
N GLN A 37 10.09 -14.40 -1.33
CA GLN A 37 11.15 -13.47 -1.76
C GLN A 37 12.42 -13.56 -0.91
N GLY A 38 12.40 -14.32 0.19
CA GLY A 38 13.51 -14.39 1.15
C GLY A 38 13.76 -13.08 1.92
N LYS A 39 12.76 -12.20 2.01
CA LYS A 39 12.86 -10.90 2.71
C LYS A 39 11.52 -10.48 3.29
N VAL A 40 11.52 -9.85 4.47
CA VAL A 40 10.28 -9.37 5.10
C VAL A 40 9.60 -8.30 4.24
N MET A 41 8.28 -8.44 4.00
CA MET A 41 7.46 -7.42 3.35
C MET A 41 6.64 -6.65 4.38
N ALA A 42 6.72 -5.32 4.35
CA ALA A 42 5.88 -4.47 5.17
C ALA A 42 4.45 -4.41 4.61
N ALA A 43 3.44 -4.50 5.49
CA ALA A 43 2.03 -4.34 5.12
C ALA A 43 1.76 -3.04 4.35
N SER A 44 2.38 -1.93 4.77
CA SER A 44 2.26 -0.64 4.09
C SER A 44 2.81 -0.65 2.66
N ALA A 45 3.87 -1.43 2.39
CA ALA A 45 4.42 -1.57 1.05
C ALA A 45 3.45 -2.34 0.13
N PHE A 46 2.81 -3.39 0.67
CA PHE A 46 1.81 -4.14 -0.08
C PHE A 46 0.54 -3.30 -0.33
N VAL A 47 0.03 -2.59 0.68
CA VAL A 47 -1.12 -1.69 0.52
C VAL A 47 -0.81 -0.59 -0.52
N ARG A 48 0.40 -0.02 -0.49
CA ARG A 48 0.84 0.94 -1.49
C ARG A 48 0.82 0.33 -2.90
N TYR A 49 1.33 -0.87 -3.07
CA TYR A 49 1.28 -1.59 -4.35
C TYR A 49 -0.16 -1.74 -4.85
N LEU A 50 -1.10 -2.13 -3.98
CA LEU A 50 -2.51 -2.25 -4.35
C LEU A 50 -3.09 -0.92 -4.82
N ILE A 51 -2.82 0.18 -4.11
CA ILE A 51 -3.32 1.51 -4.49
C ILE A 51 -2.74 1.94 -5.83
N GLU A 52 -1.43 1.81 -6.03
CA GLU A 52 -0.74 2.27 -7.24
C GLU A 52 -1.12 1.45 -8.49
N ASN A 53 -1.46 0.17 -8.35
CA ASN A 53 -1.71 -0.72 -9.48
C ASN A 53 -3.19 -1.07 -9.71
N HIS A 54 -4.02 -0.97 -8.67
CA HIS A 54 -5.43 -1.37 -8.72
C HIS A 54 -6.40 -0.30 -8.19
N GLY A 55 -5.90 0.85 -7.71
CA GLY A 55 -6.75 1.89 -7.11
C GLY A 55 -7.76 2.49 -8.08
N GLU A 56 -7.36 2.76 -9.33
CA GLU A 56 -8.26 3.30 -10.35
C GLU A 56 -9.38 2.31 -10.69
N GLN A 57 -9.04 1.03 -10.88
CA GLN A 57 -10.03 -0.03 -11.12
C GLN A 57 -11.00 -0.14 -9.95
N ALA A 58 -10.50 -0.19 -8.71
CA ALA A 58 -11.34 -0.30 -7.52
C ALA A 58 -12.27 0.91 -7.36
N LYS A 59 -11.77 2.12 -7.67
CA LYS A 59 -12.58 3.35 -7.67
C LYS A 59 -13.72 3.25 -8.68
N ASP A 60 -13.42 2.84 -9.91
CA ASP A 60 -14.41 2.74 -10.97
C ASP A 60 -15.48 1.68 -10.66
N ASP A 61 -15.09 0.54 -10.09
CA ASP A 61 -16.00 -0.52 -9.65
C ASP A 61 -16.97 -0.01 -8.56
N ILE A 62 -16.47 0.73 -7.57
CA ILE A 62 -17.30 1.28 -6.48
C ILE A 62 -18.29 2.32 -7.01
N LEU A 63 -17.87 3.17 -7.94
CA LEU A 63 -18.70 4.27 -8.44
C LEU A 63 -19.73 3.83 -9.48
N ASN A 64 -19.44 2.78 -10.26
CA ASN A 64 -20.26 2.42 -11.42
C ASN A 64 -20.92 1.03 -11.32
N ASN A 65 -20.50 0.16 -10.39
CA ASN A 65 -21.06 -1.18 -10.18
C ASN A 65 -21.48 -1.43 -8.72
N GLY A 66 -21.82 -0.36 -7.98
CA GLY A 66 -22.41 -0.40 -6.65
C GLY A 66 -23.94 -0.49 -6.67
#